data_AF-A0A928F6G4-F1
#
_entry.id   AF-A0A928F6G4-F1
#
_cell.length_a   1.000
_cell.length_b   1.000
_cell.length_c   1.000
_cell.angle_alpha   90.00
_cell.angle_beta   90.00
_cell.angle_gamma   90.00
#
_symmetry.space_group_name_H-M   'P 1'
#
loop_
_entity.id
_entity.type
_entity.pdbx_description
1 polymer ?
#
loop_
_entity_poly.entity_id
_entity_poly.type
_entity_poly.pdbx_seq_one_letter_code
_entity_poly.pdbx_strand_id
1 'polypeptide(L)'
;MLRGCQREMIVLQTRDSALFESAWFVLRQEKPCAGEVDMLAEAERIVSEGARPDRRRRRLGGSMGAFLLGLFCGGAFFAIIWLLLRL
;
A
#
# COMPACT_ATOMS: atom_id res chain seq x y z
N MET A 1 26.86 1.20 15.79
CA MET A 1 26.25 0.34 16.83
C MET A 1 25.30 1.20 17.67
N LEU A 2 23.98 1.08 17.46
CA LEU A 2 22.98 1.86 18.22
C LEU A 2 22.78 1.20 19.59
N ARG A 3 23.45 1.75 20.61
CA ARG A 3 23.21 1.42 22.03
C ARG A 3 21.88 2.04 22.45
N GLY A 4 20.95 1.25 22.98
CA GLY A 4 19.84 1.79 23.79
C GLY A 4 18.40 1.41 23.41
N CYS A 5 18.16 0.56 22.41
CA CYS A 5 16.81 0.03 22.18
C CYS A 5 16.84 -1.49 22.24
N GLN A 6 16.52 -2.07 23.40
CA GLN A 6 16.17 -3.48 23.48
C GLN A 6 14.83 -3.63 22.77
N ARG A 7 14.87 -4.10 21.52
CA ARG A 7 13.70 -4.38 20.70
C ARG A 7 13.35 -5.84 20.90
N GLU A 8 12.20 -6.09 21.48
CA GLU A 8 11.64 -7.44 21.57
C GLU A 8 11.13 -7.85 20.18
N MET A 9 11.38 -9.10 19.79
CA MET A 9 11.15 -9.58 18.44
C MET A 9 10.40 -10.91 18.51
N ILE A 10 9.23 -10.97 17.87
CA ILE A 10 8.46 -12.19 17.70
C ILE A 10 8.66 -12.68 16.27
N VAL A 11 9.09 -13.94 16.14
CA VAL A 11 9.29 -14.60 14.84
C VAL A 11 8.22 -15.66 14.67
N LEU A 12 7.33 -15.48 13.70
CA LEU A 12 6.42 -16.53 13.26
C LEU A 12 7.01 -17.22 12.04
N GLN A 13 7.20 -18.54 12.13
CA GLN A 13 7.51 -19.39 11.00
C GLN A 13 6.22 -19.99 10.46
N THR A 14 5.87 -19.64 9.22
CA THR A 14 4.61 -20.06 8.63
C THR A 14 4.90 -21.16 7.62
N ARG A 15 4.52 -22.40 7.90
CA ARG A 15 4.76 -23.54 6.98
C ARG A 15 3.85 -23.53 5.75
N ASP A 16 2.68 -22.89 5.85
CA ASP A 16 1.60 -23.00 4.86
C ASP A 16 1.26 -21.67 4.13
N SER A 17 2.13 -20.67 4.22
CA SER A 17 1.91 -19.38 3.56
C SER A 17 2.55 -19.39 2.16
N ALA A 18 1.76 -19.06 1.13
CA ALA A 18 2.24 -18.95 -0.25
C ALA A 18 3.04 -17.66 -0.53
N LEU A 19 3.11 -16.73 0.43
CA LEU A 19 3.63 -15.37 0.22
C LEU A 19 4.89 -15.07 1.04
N PHE A 20 5.06 -15.73 2.18
CA PHE A 20 6.16 -15.47 3.13
C PHE A 20 6.50 -16.73 3.94
N GLU A 21 7.79 -17.03 4.07
CA GLU A 21 8.31 -18.15 4.87
C GLU A 21 8.37 -17.83 6.38
N SER A 22 8.68 -16.58 6.71
CA SER A 22 8.71 -16.09 8.09
C SER A 22 8.23 -14.64 8.19
N ALA A 23 7.57 -14.31 9.29
CA ALA A 23 7.12 -12.96 9.62
C ALA A 23 7.81 -12.47 10.90
N TRP A 24 8.33 -11.25 10.85
CA TRP A 24 9.17 -10.66 11.90
C TRP A 24 8.46 -9.44 12.48
N PHE A 25 8.06 -9.53 13.74
CA PHE A 25 7.38 -8.45 14.45
C PHE A 25 8.34 -7.81 15.46
N VAL A 26 8.63 -6.52 15.27
CA VAL A 26 9.52 -5.75 16.14
C VAL A 26 8.69 -4.87 17.06
N LEU A 27 8.75 -5.14 18.35
CA LEU A 27 7.99 -4.40 19.37
C LEU A 27 8.82 -3.24 19.91
N ARG A 28 8.16 -2.11 20.15
CA ARG A 28 8.71 -0.98 20.91
C ARG A 28 8.21 -1.08 22.35
N GLN A 29 9.11 -1.06 23.32
CA GLN A 29 8.83 -1.16 24.77
C GLN A 29 8.11 0.08 25.37
N GLU A 30 7.45 0.92 24.57
CA GLU A 30 6.90 2.20 25.05
C GLU A 30 5.66 2.04 25.96
N LYS A 31 5.09 0.83 26.07
CA LYS A 31 3.94 0.53 26.94
C LYS A 31 4.10 -0.85 27.62
N PRO A 32 3.51 -1.07 28.81
CA PRO A 32 3.43 -2.40 29.40
C PRO A 32 2.78 -3.32 28.37
N CYS A 33 3.56 -4.29 27.89
CA CYS A 33 3.10 -5.23 26.88
C CYS A 33 1.91 -6.00 27.45
N ALA A 34 0.85 -6.12 26.64
CA ALA A 34 -0.11 -7.19 26.84
C ALA A 34 0.65 -8.52 26.87
N GLY A 35 0.12 -9.54 27.56
CA GLY A 35 0.86 -10.79 27.76
C GLY A 35 1.36 -11.38 26.44
N GLU A 36 2.47 -12.12 26.48
CA GLU A 36 3.06 -12.77 25.28
C GLU A 36 2.02 -13.51 24.43
N VAL A 37 1.05 -14.14 25.10
CA VAL A 37 -0.10 -14.84 24.50
C VAL A 37 -0.99 -13.91 23.68
N ASP A 38 -1.27 -12.70 24.17
CA ASP A 38 -2.08 -11.70 23.46
C ASP A 38 -1.34 -11.17 22.23
N MET A 39 -0.01 -11.01 22.33
CA MET A 39 0.82 -10.55 21.22
C MET A 39 0.92 -11.59 20.10
N LEU A 40 1.02 -12.87 20.45
CA LEU A 40 0.99 -13.99 19.49
C LEU A 40 -0.37 -14.09 18.80
N ALA A 41 -1.47 -14.01 19.55
CA ALA A 41 -2.83 -14.03 18.99
C ALA A 41 -3.07 -12.86 18.03
N GLU A 42 -2.57 -11.68 18.36
CA GLU A 42 -2.67 -10.50 17.49
C GLU A 42 -1.81 -10.64 16.23
N ALA A 43 -0.60 -11.21 16.34
CA ALA A 43 0.25 -11.48 15.18
C ALA A 43 -0.42 -12.49 14.22
N GLU A 44 -1.05 -13.55 14.74
CA GLU A 44 -1.80 -14.52 13.96
C GLU A 44 -3.02 -13.88 13.27
N ARG A 45 -3.73 -12.98 13.96
CA ARG A 45 -4.81 -12.17 13.39
C ARG A 45 -4.31 -11.30 12.22
N ILE A 46 -3.16 -10.64 12.35
CA ILE A 46 -2.59 -9.79 11.29
C ILE A 46 -2.20 -10.63 10.06
N VAL A 47 -1.60 -11.81 10.26
CA VAL A 47 -1.22 -12.70 9.15
C VAL A 47 -2.47 -13.21 8.42
N SER A 48 -3.51 -13.62 9.16
CA SER A 48 -4.76 -14.09 8.57
C SER A 48 -5.55 -12.99 7.85
N GLU A 49 -5.52 -11.74 8.33
CA GLU A 49 -6.14 -10.59 7.65
C GLU A 49 -5.32 -10.08 6.46
N GLY A 50 -3.99 -10.04 6.57
CA GLY A 50 -3.07 -9.59 5.52
C GLY A 50 -3.02 -10.52 4.31
N ALA A 51 -3.47 -11.78 4.46
CA ALA A 51 -3.70 -12.69 3.33
C ALA A 51 -4.87 -12.26 2.43
N ARG A 52 -5.71 -11.30 2.87
CA ARG A 52 -6.73 -10.70 2.00
C ARG A 52 -6.06 -9.62 1.16
N PRO A 53 -6.07 -9.73 -0.18
CA PRO A 53 -5.48 -8.70 -1.03
C PRO A 53 -6.21 -7.39 -0.74
N ASP A 54 -5.44 -6.47 -0.19
CA ASP A 54 -5.90 -5.17 0.24
C ASP A 54 -6.69 -4.52 -0.91
N ARG A 55 -8.00 -4.33 -0.71
CA ARG A 55 -8.93 -3.76 -1.71
C ARG A 55 -8.61 -2.29 -2.05
N ARG A 56 -7.48 -1.79 -1.56
CA ARG A 56 -7.00 -0.41 -1.63
C ARG A 56 -6.33 -0.04 -2.96
N ARG A 57 -6.32 -0.94 -3.95
CA ARG A 57 -5.65 -0.74 -5.25
C ARG A 57 -6.59 -0.46 -6.44
N ARG A 58 -7.74 0.21 -6.24
CA ARG A 58 -8.69 0.55 -7.33
C ARG A 58 -9.08 2.04 -7.43
N ARG A 59 -8.16 2.98 -7.17
CA ARG A 59 -8.38 4.41 -7.51
C ARG A 59 -7.23 5.08 -8.26
N LEU A 60 -6.41 4.30 -8.99
CA LEU A 60 -5.41 4.83 -9.93
C LEU A 60 -5.76 4.56 -11.41
N GLY A 61 -6.93 3.99 -11.69
CA GLY A 61 -7.38 3.67 -13.05
C GLY A 61 -8.21 4.76 -13.74
N GLY A 62 -8.34 5.95 -13.15
CA GLY A 62 -9.20 7.01 -13.66
C GLY A 62 -8.40 8.23 -14.10
N SER A 63 -7.68 8.16 -15.22
CA SER A 63 -7.20 9.41 -15.86
C SER A 63 -6.83 9.29 -17.33
N MET A 64 -6.85 8.10 -17.96
CA MET A 64 -6.54 8.04 -19.39
C MET A 64 -7.65 8.65 -20.24
N GLY A 65 -8.92 8.43 -19.86
CA GLY A 65 -10.08 9.01 -20.56
C GLY A 65 -10.17 10.53 -20.42
N ALA A 66 -9.90 11.08 -19.24
CA ALA A 66 -9.88 12.52 -19.00
C ALA A 66 -8.73 13.20 -19.77
N PHE A 67 -7.55 12.56 -19.83
CA PHE A 67 -6.41 13.04 -20.59
C PHE A 67 -6.67 13.07 -22.10
N LEU A 68 -7.23 11.99 -22.66
CA LEU A 68 -7.57 11.93 -24.09
C LEU A 68 -8.64 12.97 -24.47
N LEU A 69 -9.67 13.14 -23.63
CA LEU A 69 -10.70 14.15 -23.85
C LEU A 69 -10.12 15.57 -23.87
N GLY A 70 -9.20 15.87 -22.94
CA GLY A 70 -8.48 17.15 -22.92
C GLY A 70 -7.63 17.38 -24.18
N LEU A 71 -6.92 16.34 -24.64
CA LEU A 71 -6.10 16.40 -25.85
C LEU A 71 -6.93 16.73 -27.10
N PHE A 72 -8.07 16.04 -27.29
CA PHE A 72 -8.95 16.29 -28.43
C PHE A 72 -9.61 17.67 -28.37
N CYS A 73 -10.06 18.10 -27.19
CA CYS A 73 -10.70 19.40 -27.01
C CYS A 73 -9.71 20.55 -27.29
N GLY A 74 -8.49 20.46 -26.75
CA GLY A 74 -7.44 21.45 -27.00
C GLY A 74 -6.97 21.48 -28.45
N GLY A 75 -6.78 20.30 -29.07
CA GLY A 75 -6.38 20.19 -30.48
C GLY A 75 -7.44 20.77 -31.43
N ALA A 76 -8.72 20.49 -31.20
CA ALA A 76 -9.81 21.06 -31.99
C ALA A 76 -9.89 22.59 -31.84
N PHE A 77 -9.75 23.10 -30.62
CA PHE A 77 -9.75 24.56 -30.38
C PHE A 77 -8.60 25.26 -31.10
N PHE A 78 -7.40 24.68 -31.05
CA PHE A 78 -6.23 25.21 -31.75
C PHE A 78 -6.41 25.17 -33.28
N ALA A 79 -6.93 24.07 -33.82
CA ALA A 79 -7.19 23.93 -35.26
C ALA A 79 -8.22 24.95 -35.77
N ILE A 80 -9.28 25.22 -35.00
CA ILE A 80 -10.30 26.22 -35.34
C ILE A 80 -9.70 27.63 -35.35
N ILE A 81 -8.92 28.00 -34.32
CA ILE A 81 -8.25 29.30 -34.27
C ILE A 81 -7.28 29.46 -35.44
N TRP A 82 -6.49 28.43 -35.73
CA TRP A 82 -5.56 28.47 -36.85
C TRP A 82 -6.27 28.60 -38.20
N LEU A 83 -7.40 27.92 -38.39
CA LEU A 83 -8.23 28.04 -39.58
C LEU A 83 -8.79 29.45 -39.74
N LEU A 84 -9.28 30.05 -38.64
CA LEU A 84 -9.82 31.41 -38.63
C LEU A 84 -8.75 32.48 -38.89
N LEU A 85 -7.51 32.25 -38.47
CA LEU A 85 -6.39 33.14 -38.76
C LEU A 85 -5.84 32.99 -40.19
N ARG A 86 -6.13 31.85 -40.84
CA ARG A 86 -5.70 31.56 -42.22
C ARG A 86 -6.73 32.02 -43.26
N LEU A 87 -8.02 32.06 -42.89
CA LEU A 87 -9.12 32.53 -43.72
C LEU A 87 -9.11 34.06 -43.84
#